data_AF-A0A7L4RDK1-F1
#
_entry.id   AF-A0A7L4RDK1-F1
#
_cell.length_a   1.000
_cell.length_b   1.000
_cell.length_c   1.000
_cell.angle_alpha   90.00
_cell.angle_beta   90.00
_cell.angle_gamma   90.00
#
_symmetry.space_group_name_H-M   'P 1'
#
loop_
_entity.id
_entity.type
_entity.pdbx_description
1 polymer ?
#
loop_
_entity_poly.entity_id
_entity_poly.type
_entity_poly.pdbx_seq_one_letter_code
_entity_poly.pdbx_strand_id
1 'polypeptide(L)'
;MAGASVARREIVLPNAPALAMANRFSRYKPETERAVRKVEVVEDETLKQMKEAWKKCSHTSSPATDYAKMLEFAQKLECSAKDIENFSLALVEFQSENRFSDRVAIFLSALINKSKETEFVIHTNHVAQPIHNLGYKNAKNITVEGNASNYVGYLMKDGIIIMHGSSGENVGYYMEGGIIKVNGDVGNYLAHCMKGGIIKVNGNAGDFVGESMRGGIITTEGDTGHLGWDMQGGEIHLNGDYGNISNVIDHGKIFHKGKLIVDK
;
A
#
# COMPACT_ATOMS: atom_id res chain seq x y z
N MET A 1 -4.19 22.94 -41.44
CA MET A 1 -3.63 22.30 -40.23
C MET A 1 -4.39 22.82 -39.03
N ALA A 2 -5.39 22.09 -38.57
CA ALA A 2 -6.16 22.45 -37.38
C ALA A 2 -5.45 21.86 -36.16
N GLY A 3 -4.98 22.73 -35.26
CA GLY A 3 -4.40 22.31 -33.98
C GLY A 3 -5.47 21.66 -33.11
N ALA A 4 -5.26 20.39 -32.74
CA ALA A 4 -6.10 19.72 -31.76
C ALA A 4 -5.90 20.40 -30.40
N SER A 5 -6.93 21.07 -29.88
CA SER A 5 -6.89 21.62 -28.53
C SER A 5 -6.94 20.46 -27.54
N VAL A 6 -5.86 20.29 -26.76
CA VAL A 6 -5.84 19.38 -25.62
C VAL A 6 -6.87 19.87 -24.59
N ALA A 7 -7.89 19.07 -24.31
CA ALA A 7 -8.91 19.41 -23.33
C ALA A 7 -8.28 19.36 -21.93
N ARG A 8 -8.16 20.51 -21.27
CA ARG A 8 -7.75 20.59 -19.86
C ARG A 8 -8.99 20.31 -19.01
N ARG A 9 -8.89 19.32 -18.11
CA ARG A 9 -9.93 19.04 -17.12
C ARG A 9 -9.33 19.17 -15.73
N GLU A 10 -9.80 20.15 -14.97
CA GLU A 10 -9.38 20.35 -13.59
C GLU A 10 -9.97 19.24 -12.71
N ILE A 11 -9.10 18.46 -12.05
CA ILE A 11 -9.52 17.53 -11.01
C ILE A 11 -9.36 18.22 -9.67
N VAL A 12 -10.47 18.56 -9.03
CA VAL A 12 -10.47 19.11 -7.67
C VAL A 12 -10.38 17.93 -6.70
N LEU A 13 -9.23 17.77 -6.04
CA LEU A 13 -9.05 16.77 -4.99
C LEU A 13 -9.92 17.15 -3.79
N PRO A 14 -10.88 16.31 -3.34
CA PRO A 14 -11.66 16.60 -2.14
C PRO A 14 -10.76 16.58 -0.90
N ASN A 15 -11.11 17.38 0.12
CA ASN A 15 -10.49 17.27 1.43
C ASN A 15 -10.75 15.87 2.00
N ALA A 16 -9.71 15.18 2.44
CA ALA A 16 -9.84 13.88 3.11
C ALA A 16 -10.75 14.04 4.35
N PRO A 17 -11.79 13.22 4.54
CA PRO A 17 -12.54 13.24 5.78
C PRO A 17 -11.61 12.74 6.89
N ALA A 18 -11.36 13.59 7.89
CA ALA A 18 -10.84 13.15 9.16
C ALA A 18 -11.88 12.18 9.74
N LEU A 19 -11.56 10.88 9.77
CA LEU A 19 -12.37 9.89 10.50
C LEU A 19 -12.32 10.28 11.97
N ALA A 20 -13.39 10.94 12.43
CA ALA A 20 -13.56 11.35 13.81
C ALA A 20 -13.76 10.10 14.69
N MET A 21 -12.68 9.56 15.26
CA MET A 21 -12.75 8.64 16.38
C MET A 21 -12.93 9.44 17.68
N ALA A 22 -13.95 9.06 18.44
CA ALA A 22 -14.40 9.76 19.64
C ALA A 22 -13.30 9.89 20.72
N ASN A 23 -13.07 11.14 21.13
CA ASN A 23 -12.57 11.61 22.43
C ASN A 23 -11.84 10.62 23.35
N ARG A 24 -10.50 10.56 23.24
CA ARG A 24 -9.58 10.34 24.39
C ARG A 24 -8.20 11.02 24.29
N PHE A 25 -7.92 11.79 23.23
CA PHE A 25 -6.64 12.45 23.02
C PHE A 25 -6.78 13.97 22.94
N SER A 26 -6.87 14.65 24.09
CA SER A 26 -6.88 16.12 24.18
C SER A 26 -5.50 16.77 23.94
N ARG A 27 -4.48 15.99 23.52
CA ARG A 27 -3.10 16.46 23.30
C ARG A 27 -2.62 16.35 21.85
N TYR A 28 -3.46 15.89 20.92
CA TYR A 28 -3.13 15.92 19.50
C TYR A 28 -3.24 17.36 19.00
N LYS A 29 -2.12 17.98 18.63
CA LYS A 29 -2.14 19.18 17.79
C LYS A 29 -2.34 18.68 16.36
N PRO A 30 -3.50 18.92 15.72
CA PRO A 30 -3.66 18.57 14.31
C PRO A 30 -2.55 19.26 13.50
N GLU A 31 -1.92 18.48 12.64
CA GLU A 31 -0.98 18.99 11.64
C GLU A 31 -1.68 20.13 10.90
N THR A 32 -1.03 21.30 10.84
CA THR A 32 -1.57 22.48 10.14
C THR A 32 -1.99 22.09 8.74
N GLU A 33 -3.25 22.34 8.37
CA GLU A 33 -3.81 22.10 7.04
C GLU A 33 -2.83 22.54 5.96
N ARG A 34 -2.10 21.58 5.38
CA ARG A 34 -1.33 21.84 4.16
C ARG A 34 -2.36 22.11 3.07
N ALA A 35 -2.34 23.32 2.52
CA ALA A 35 -3.14 23.66 1.35
C ALA A 35 -2.95 22.58 0.28
N VAL A 36 -4.02 21.85 -0.04
CA VAL A 36 -4.02 20.82 -1.08
C VAL A 36 -3.62 21.49 -2.38
N ARG A 37 -2.41 21.19 -2.89
CA ARG A 37 -2.03 21.61 -4.24
C ARG A 37 -3.04 21.02 -5.20
N LYS A 38 -3.84 21.86 -5.86
CA LYS A 38 -4.65 21.45 -7.00
C LYS A 38 -3.69 20.94 -8.08
N VAL A 39 -3.79 19.67 -8.42
CA VAL A 39 -2.99 19.10 -9.51
C VAL A 39 -3.85 19.08 -10.77
N GLU A 40 -3.49 19.87 -11.75
CA GLU A 40 -4.07 19.78 -13.09
C GLU A 40 -3.47 18.55 -13.80
N VAL A 41 -4.30 17.53 -14.04
CA VAL A 41 -3.92 16.40 -14.88
C VAL A 41 -4.32 16.75 -16.31
N VAL A 42 -3.32 17.01 -17.17
CA VAL A 42 -3.54 17.23 -18.60
C VAL A 42 -3.78 15.86 -19.25
N GLU A 43 -4.92 15.69 -19.92
CA GLU A 43 -5.24 14.43 -20.60
C GLU A 43 -4.51 14.35 -21.95
N ASP A 44 -3.44 13.56 -21.98
CA ASP A 44 -2.73 13.20 -23.20
C ASP A 44 -3.20 11.85 -23.78
N GLU A 45 -2.59 11.43 -24.88
CA GLU A 45 -2.97 10.20 -25.57
C GLU A 45 -2.66 8.95 -24.73
N THR A 46 -1.56 8.96 -23.97
CA THR A 46 -1.19 7.85 -23.08
C THR A 46 -2.22 7.68 -21.99
N LEU A 47 -2.64 8.77 -21.34
CA LEU A 47 -3.65 8.72 -20.30
C LEU A 47 -4.99 8.20 -20.87
N LYS A 48 -5.39 8.63 -22.07
CA LYS A 48 -6.60 8.08 -22.72
C LYS A 48 -6.50 6.57 -22.92
N GLN A 49 -5.37 6.08 -23.43
CA GLN A 49 -5.14 4.65 -23.62
C GLN A 49 -5.18 3.88 -22.29
N MET A 50 -4.64 4.45 -21.21
CA MET A 50 -4.74 3.87 -19.86
C MET A 50 -6.19 3.79 -19.37
N LYS A 51 -6.97 4.85 -19.56
CA LYS A 51 -8.39 4.89 -19.19
C LYS A 51 -9.22 3.90 -20.00
N GLU A 52 -8.92 3.72 -21.29
CA GLU A 52 -9.56 2.70 -22.11
C GLU A 52 -9.16 1.28 -21.68
N ALA A 53 -7.88 1.06 -21.37
CA ALA A 53 -7.40 -0.20 -20.86
C ALA A 53 -8.15 -0.55 -19.57
N TRP A 54 -8.20 0.37 -18.60
CA TRP A 54 -8.96 0.24 -17.36
C TRP A 54 -10.40 -0.25 -17.58
N LYS A 55 -11.14 0.37 -18.51
CA LYS A 55 -12.53 -0.03 -18.83
C LYS A 55 -12.63 -1.44 -19.41
N LYS A 56 -11.60 -1.91 -20.13
CA LYS A 56 -11.53 -3.28 -20.69
C LYS A 56 -11.10 -4.32 -19.65
N CYS A 57 -10.59 -3.88 -18.49
CA CYS A 57 -10.12 -4.78 -17.44
C CYS A 57 -11.29 -5.51 -16.78
N SER A 58 -11.51 -6.79 -17.09
CA SER A 58 -12.48 -7.60 -16.36
C SER A 58 -11.90 -8.03 -15.01
N HIS A 59 -12.73 -7.98 -13.97
CA HIS A 59 -12.39 -8.53 -12.66
C HIS A 59 -12.80 -9.99 -12.57
N THR A 60 -11.95 -10.80 -11.96
CA THR A 60 -12.21 -12.20 -11.60
C THR A 60 -12.08 -12.37 -10.09
N SER A 61 -12.48 -13.51 -9.55
CA SER A 61 -12.34 -13.80 -8.11
C SER A 61 -10.89 -13.90 -7.62
N SER A 62 -9.89 -13.85 -8.51
CA SER A 62 -8.48 -14.04 -8.17
C SER A 62 -7.60 -12.85 -8.58
N PRO A 63 -6.93 -12.18 -7.62
CA PRO A 63 -5.96 -11.11 -7.92
C PRO A 63 -4.84 -11.57 -8.86
N ALA A 64 -4.43 -12.85 -8.79
CA ALA A 64 -3.39 -13.39 -9.65
C ALA A 64 -3.82 -13.46 -11.12
N THR A 65 -5.06 -13.88 -11.36
CA THR A 65 -5.64 -13.96 -12.71
C THR A 65 -5.83 -12.56 -13.30
N ASP A 66 -6.35 -11.62 -12.50
CA ASP A 66 -6.51 -10.24 -12.91
C ASP A 66 -5.16 -9.61 -13.25
N TYR A 67 -4.17 -9.78 -12.37
CA TYR A 67 -2.81 -9.30 -12.61
C TYR A 67 -2.19 -9.85 -13.90
N ALA A 68 -2.33 -11.15 -14.17
CA ALA A 68 -1.79 -11.76 -15.39
C ALA A 68 -2.39 -11.14 -16.66
N LYS A 69 -3.72 -10.95 -16.70
CA LYS A 69 -4.39 -10.26 -17.80
C LYS A 69 -3.89 -8.81 -17.93
N MET A 70 -3.71 -8.10 -16.81
CA MET A 70 -3.23 -6.72 -16.83
C MET A 70 -1.81 -6.59 -17.32
N LEU A 71 -0.93 -7.57 -17.04
CA LEU A 71 0.42 -7.57 -17.57
C LEU A 71 0.45 -7.66 -19.10
N GLU A 72 -0.45 -8.43 -19.71
CA GLU A 72 -0.54 -8.52 -21.18
C GLU A 72 -0.96 -7.20 -21.82
N PHE A 73 -1.82 -6.43 -21.15
CA PHE A 73 -2.19 -5.08 -21.59
C PHE A 73 -1.06 -4.08 -21.36
N ALA A 74 -0.46 -4.09 -20.17
CA ALA A 74 0.64 -3.20 -19.81
C ALA A 74 1.85 -3.35 -20.75
N GLN A 75 2.11 -4.56 -21.27
CA GLN A 75 3.16 -4.81 -22.27
C GLN A 75 2.98 -4.03 -23.58
N LYS A 76 1.74 -3.68 -23.93
CA LYS A 76 1.41 -2.98 -25.19
C LYS A 76 1.35 -1.47 -25.00
N LEU A 77 1.45 -1.00 -23.77
CA LEU A 77 1.34 0.41 -23.41
C LEU A 77 2.72 0.97 -23.05
N GLU A 78 3.19 1.93 -23.83
CA GLU A 78 4.37 2.71 -23.47
C GLU A 78 3.95 3.83 -22.53
N CYS A 79 4.24 3.67 -21.22
CA CYS A 79 3.97 4.68 -20.21
C CYS A 79 5.19 4.89 -19.30
N SER A 80 5.44 6.14 -18.96
CA SER A 80 6.46 6.57 -18.00
C SER A 80 5.96 6.48 -16.56
N ALA A 81 6.85 6.63 -15.57
CA ALA A 81 6.39 6.77 -14.19
C ALA A 81 5.48 7.98 -14.00
N LYS A 82 5.70 9.06 -14.77
CA LYS A 82 4.87 10.26 -14.70
C LYS A 82 3.46 10.02 -15.23
N ASP A 83 3.30 9.20 -16.26
CA ASP A 83 1.99 8.83 -16.79
C ASP A 83 1.20 7.99 -15.78
N ILE A 84 1.89 7.08 -15.08
CA ILE A 84 1.29 6.29 -13.99
C ILE A 84 0.90 7.18 -12.80
N GLU A 85 1.74 8.14 -12.43
CA GLU A 85 1.40 9.13 -11.41
C GLU A 85 0.15 9.95 -11.82
N ASN A 86 0.11 10.44 -13.06
CA ASN A 86 -1.03 11.17 -13.60
C ASN A 86 -2.30 10.32 -13.63
N PHE A 87 -2.21 9.03 -13.98
CA PHE A 87 -3.33 8.11 -13.89
C PHE A 87 -3.79 7.90 -12.44
N SER A 88 -2.87 7.85 -11.47
CA SER A 88 -3.23 7.76 -10.04
C SER A 88 -4.05 8.96 -9.57
N LEU A 89 -3.79 10.15 -10.10
CA LEU A 89 -4.57 11.36 -9.82
C LEU A 89 -5.94 11.37 -10.53
N ALA A 90 -6.05 10.67 -11.65
CA ALA A 90 -7.31 10.52 -12.39
C ALA A 90 -8.24 9.45 -11.79
N LEU A 91 -7.83 8.77 -10.71
CA LEU A 91 -8.62 7.68 -10.11
C LEU A 91 -10.01 8.11 -9.64
N VAL A 92 -10.21 9.40 -9.35
CA VAL A 92 -11.54 9.96 -9.02
C VAL A 92 -12.61 9.72 -10.08
N GLU A 93 -12.22 9.60 -11.34
CA GLU A 93 -13.15 9.33 -12.43
C GLU A 93 -13.71 7.90 -12.39
N PHE A 94 -13.05 6.98 -11.68
CA PHE A 94 -13.36 5.54 -11.71
C PHE A 94 -13.93 4.99 -10.40
N GLN A 95 -14.03 5.81 -9.35
CA GLN A 95 -14.37 5.33 -8.00
C GLN A 95 -15.77 4.74 -7.89
N SER A 96 -16.69 5.13 -8.76
CA SER A 96 -18.05 4.56 -8.84
C SER A 96 -18.12 3.27 -9.63
N GLU A 97 -17.03 2.83 -10.26
CA GLU A 97 -17.02 1.60 -11.04
C GLU A 97 -17.05 0.35 -10.16
N ASN A 98 -17.68 -0.70 -10.69
CA ASN A 98 -17.80 -1.96 -9.99
C ASN A 98 -16.40 -2.53 -9.65
N ARG A 99 -16.26 -2.98 -8.39
CA ARG A 99 -15.02 -3.59 -7.86
C ARG A 99 -13.79 -2.68 -8.00
N PHE A 100 -13.97 -1.35 -8.05
CA PHE A 100 -12.87 -0.38 -8.13
C PHE A 100 -11.76 -0.69 -7.12
N SER A 101 -12.13 -0.85 -5.84
CA SER A 101 -11.21 -1.07 -4.72
C SER A 101 -10.30 -2.30 -4.87
N ASP A 102 -10.81 -3.35 -5.53
CA ASP A 102 -10.07 -4.59 -5.73
C ASP A 102 -9.18 -4.56 -6.98
N ARG A 103 -9.59 -3.79 -7.99
CA ARG A 103 -8.97 -3.78 -9.33
C ARG A 103 -7.87 -2.75 -9.47
N VAL A 104 -8.04 -1.58 -8.84
CA VAL A 104 -7.22 -0.38 -9.11
C VAL A 104 -5.74 -0.62 -8.86
N ALA A 105 -5.38 -1.18 -7.70
CA ALA A 105 -3.99 -1.35 -7.37
C ALA A 105 -3.35 -2.55 -8.08
N ILE A 106 -4.15 -3.55 -8.48
CA ILE A 106 -3.68 -4.65 -9.35
C ILE A 106 -3.31 -4.10 -10.73
N PHE A 107 -4.13 -3.20 -11.28
CA PHE A 107 -3.85 -2.51 -12.53
C PHE A 107 -2.59 -1.64 -12.44
N LEU A 108 -2.50 -0.78 -11.42
CA LEU A 108 -1.30 0.04 -11.16
C LEU A 108 -0.05 -0.83 -11.00
N SER A 109 -0.12 -1.92 -10.23
CA SER A 109 1.01 -2.82 -10.00
C SER A 109 1.49 -3.47 -11.30
N ALA A 110 0.57 -3.81 -12.21
CA ALA A 110 0.94 -4.38 -13.51
C ALA A 110 1.70 -3.36 -14.39
N LEU A 111 1.24 -2.10 -14.41
CA LEU A 111 1.91 -1.02 -15.12
C LEU A 111 3.31 -0.76 -14.54
N ILE A 112 3.40 -0.60 -13.22
CA ILE A 112 4.65 -0.33 -12.50
C ILE A 112 5.67 -1.45 -12.71
N ASN A 113 5.26 -2.71 -12.51
CA ASN A 113 6.17 -3.85 -12.62
C ASN A 113 6.62 -4.13 -14.07
N LYS A 114 5.89 -3.65 -15.08
CA LYS A 114 6.31 -3.72 -16.48
C LYS A 114 7.14 -2.53 -16.94
N SER A 115 7.05 -1.40 -16.25
CA SER A 115 7.85 -0.23 -16.59
C SER A 115 9.35 -0.50 -16.43
N LYS A 116 10.13 0.15 -17.29
CA LYS A 116 11.60 0.16 -17.22
C LYS A 116 12.10 1.09 -16.10
N GLU A 117 11.29 2.06 -15.71
CA GLU A 117 11.60 2.98 -14.60
C GLU A 117 11.52 2.25 -13.25
N THR A 118 12.12 2.86 -12.23
CA THR A 118 12.24 2.26 -10.90
C THR A 118 11.51 3.03 -9.82
N GLU A 119 11.29 4.33 -10.00
CA GLU A 119 10.71 5.23 -9.00
C GLU A 119 9.30 5.66 -9.43
N PHE A 120 8.32 5.47 -8.56
CA PHE A 120 6.92 5.80 -8.83
C PHE A 120 6.31 6.55 -7.65
N VAL A 121 5.46 7.52 -7.96
CA VAL A 121 4.64 8.22 -6.97
C VAL A 121 3.18 7.91 -7.26
N ILE A 122 2.44 7.48 -6.25
CA ILE A 122 1.02 7.10 -6.35
C ILE A 122 0.22 7.92 -5.36
N HIS A 123 -0.75 8.68 -5.86
CA HIS A 123 -1.61 9.53 -5.05
C HIS A 123 -2.90 8.80 -4.70
N THR A 124 -3.22 8.70 -3.41
CA THR A 124 -4.44 8.02 -2.93
C THR A 124 -5.30 8.91 -2.04
N ASN A 125 -4.76 10.02 -1.52
CA ASN A 125 -5.45 10.94 -0.60
C ASN A 125 -6.80 11.48 -1.10
N HIS A 126 -6.96 11.59 -2.41
CA HIS A 126 -8.17 12.14 -3.05
C HIS A 126 -9.20 11.05 -3.38
N VAL A 127 -8.91 9.79 -3.04
CA VAL A 127 -9.75 8.64 -3.34
C VAL A 127 -10.63 8.27 -2.16
N ALA A 128 -11.95 8.35 -2.34
CA ALA A 128 -12.91 8.08 -1.27
C ALA A 128 -13.11 6.58 -1.04
N GLN A 129 -12.93 5.77 -2.08
CA GLN A 129 -13.05 4.32 -2.00
C GLN A 129 -11.75 3.67 -1.50
N PRO A 130 -11.82 2.54 -0.78
CA PRO A 130 -10.64 1.78 -0.37
C PRO A 130 -9.77 1.39 -1.57
N ILE A 131 -8.45 1.34 -1.37
CA ILE A 131 -7.49 0.84 -2.37
C ILE A 131 -6.79 -0.38 -1.78
N HIS A 132 -7.19 -1.57 -2.21
CA HIS A 132 -6.59 -2.83 -1.78
C HIS A 132 -5.43 -3.23 -2.70
N ASN A 133 -4.47 -4.00 -2.16
CA ASN A 133 -3.38 -4.63 -2.92
C ASN A 133 -2.34 -3.66 -3.55
N LEU A 134 -2.14 -2.48 -2.96
CA LEU A 134 -1.12 -1.55 -3.46
C LEU A 134 0.28 -2.19 -3.40
N GLY A 135 0.99 -2.21 -4.52
CA GLY A 135 2.30 -2.85 -4.61
C GLY A 135 2.22 -4.38 -4.68
N TYR A 136 1.16 -4.92 -5.27
CA TYR A 136 1.03 -6.35 -5.50
C TYR A 136 2.21 -6.88 -6.36
N LYS A 137 2.92 -7.88 -5.83
CA LYS A 137 4.13 -8.46 -6.46
C LYS A 137 5.19 -7.42 -6.82
N ASN A 138 5.27 -6.33 -6.06
CA ASN A 138 6.18 -5.23 -6.34
C ASN A 138 7.65 -5.66 -6.34
N ALA A 139 8.41 -5.03 -7.23
CA ALA A 139 9.86 -5.10 -7.35
C ALA A 139 10.49 -3.73 -7.65
N LYS A 140 9.75 -2.64 -7.38
CA LYS A 140 10.08 -1.25 -7.71
C LYS A 140 10.01 -0.37 -6.47
N ASN A 141 10.39 0.89 -6.59
CA ASN A 141 10.29 1.87 -5.53
C ASN A 141 9.02 2.71 -5.72
N ILE A 142 8.11 2.63 -4.74
CA ILE A 142 6.81 3.29 -4.76
C ILE A 142 6.71 4.20 -3.54
N THR A 143 6.51 5.49 -3.77
CA THR A 143 6.07 6.43 -2.74
C THR A 143 4.56 6.62 -2.86
N VAL A 144 3.84 6.45 -1.76
CA VAL A 144 2.38 6.59 -1.71
C VAL A 144 2.02 7.83 -0.91
N GLU A 145 1.44 8.80 -1.63
CA GLU A 145 0.89 10.02 -1.06
C GLU A 145 -0.55 9.77 -0.61
N GLY A 146 -0.67 9.10 0.53
CA GLY A 146 -1.91 8.91 1.25
C GLY A 146 -2.08 7.57 1.92
N ASN A 147 -3.33 7.25 2.22
CA ASN A 147 -3.71 5.99 2.85
C ASN A 147 -3.90 4.89 1.80
N ALA A 148 -3.70 3.65 2.21
CA ALA A 148 -4.16 2.48 1.48
C ALA A 148 -5.07 1.64 2.40
N SER A 149 -5.78 0.69 1.81
CA SER A 149 -6.55 -0.28 2.58
C SER A 149 -5.72 -1.55 2.77
N ASN A 150 -6.34 -2.71 2.61
CA ASN A 150 -5.72 -4.00 2.92
C ASN A 150 -4.68 -4.44 1.87
N TYR A 151 -3.77 -5.34 2.28
CA TYR A 151 -2.86 -6.09 1.40
C TYR A 151 -1.78 -5.25 0.69
N VAL A 152 -1.33 -4.14 1.29
CA VAL A 152 -0.16 -3.40 0.77
C VAL A 152 1.06 -4.33 0.73
N GLY A 153 1.74 -4.40 -0.41
CA GLY A 153 2.93 -5.24 -0.59
C GLY A 153 2.64 -6.74 -0.64
N TYR A 154 1.40 -7.16 -0.96
CA TYR A 154 1.07 -8.58 -1.09
C TYR A 154 1.95 -9.26 -2.16
N LEU A 155 2.66 -10.32 -1.77
CA LEU A 155 3.65 -11.06 -2.58
C LEU A 155 4.81 -10.20 -3.09
N MET A 156 5.12 -9.08 -2.42
CA MET A 156 6.28 -8.25 -2.74
C MET A 156 7.57 -9.05 -2.65
N LYS A 157 8.45 -8.90 -3.63
CA LYS A 157 9.68 -9.69 -3.76
C LYS A 157 10.94 -8.87 -3.55
N ASP A 158 10.89 -7.60 -3.92
CA ASP A 158 12.00 -6.66 -3.81
C ASP A 158 11.47 -5.22 -3.91
N GLY A 159 12.35 -4.23 -3.90
CA GLY A 159 12.03 -2.81 -4.01
C GLY A 159 11.59 -2.22 -2.69
N ILE A 160 11.01 -1.02 -2.75
CA ILE A 160 10.65 -0.22 -1.58
C ILE A 160 9.23 0.30 -1.74
N ILE A 161 8.42 0.22 -0.69
CA ILE A 161 7.15 0.94 -0.59
C ILE A 161 7.23 1.88 0.61
N ILE A 162 7.10 3.20 0.37
CA ILE A 162 7.01 4.22 1.42
C ILE A 162 5.59 4.77 1.42
N MET A 163 4.84 4.49 2.48
CA MET A 163 3.49 5.01 2.71
C MET A 163 3.57 6.25 3.60
N HIS A 164 3.13 7.40 3.10
CA HIS A 164 3.00 8.62 3.92
C HIS A 164 1.76 8.65 4.79
N GLY A 165 0.77 7.80 4.52
CA GLY A 165 -0.41 7.61 5.38
C GLY A 165 -0.39 6.29 6.18
N SER A 166 -1.58 5.84 6.54
CA SER A 166 -1.87 4.57 7.20
C SER A 166 -2.28 3.50 6.18
N SER A 167 -2.28 2.24 6.62
CA SER A 167 -2.73 1.10 5.84
C SER A 167 -3.72 0.23 6.61
N GLY A 168 -4.51 -0.56 5.90
CA GLY A 168 -5.40 -1.55 6.50
C GLY A 168 -4.68 -2.82 6.95
N GLU A 169 -5.38 -3.93 6.89
CA GLU A 169 -4.89 -5.24 7.32
C GLU A 169 -3.93 -5.89 6.31
N ASN A 170 -3.20 -6.92 6.76
CA ASN A 170 -2.40 -7.78 5.88
C ASN A 170 -1.31 -7.05 5.08
N VAL A 171 -0.73 -5.99 5.65
CA VAL A 171 0.47 -5.33 5.07
C VAL A 171 1.62 -6.32 5.04
N GLY A 172 2.26 -6.51 3.88
CA GLY A 172 3.35 -7.46 3.69
C GLY A 172 2.91 -8.92 3.67
N TYR A 173 1.63 -9.20 3.38
CA TYR A 173 1.14 -10.58 3.28
C TYR A 173 1.96 -11.37 2.26
N TYR A 174 2.50 -12.53 2.68
CA TYR A 174 3.41 -13.34 1.86
C TYR A 174 4.60 -12.57 1.24
N MET A 175 5.08 -11.50 1.88
CA MET A 175 6.26 -10.78 1.41
C MET A 175 7.51 -11.68 1.45
N GLU A 176 8.28 -11.68 0.37
CA GLU A 176 9.47 -12.50 0.17
C GLU A 176 10.76 -11.68 0.32
N GLY A 177 10.71 -10.37 0.06
CA GLY A 177 11.85 -9.47 0.13
C GLY A 177 11.46 -8.01 -0.13
N GLY A 178 12.44 -7.11 -0.05
CA GLY A 178 12.26 -5.66 -0.17
C GLY A 178 11.96 -4.97 1.16
N ILE A 179 11.50 -3.72 1.10
CA ILE A 179 11.25 -2.86 2.27
C ILE A 179 9.86 -2.23 2.18
N ILE A 180 9.06 -2.32 3.24
CA ILE A 180 7.84 -1.53 3.40
C ILE A 180 8.01 -0.62 4.60
N LYS A 181 7.79 0.68 4.41
CA LYS A 181 7.75 1.67 5.48
C LYS A 181 6.38 2.33 5.52
N VAL A 182 5.71 2.30 6.67
CA VAL A 182 4.44 2.98 6.91
C VAL A 182 4.62 4.06 7.96
N ASN A 183 4.31 5.30 7.60
CA ASN A 183 4.42 6.43 8.53
C ASN A 183 3.25 6.51 9.51
N GLY A 184 2.07 6.02 9.13
CA GLY A 184 0.89 5.94 10.00
C GLY A 184 0.74 4.58 10.70
N ASP A 185 -0.52 4.26 11.00
CA ASP A 185 -0.93 3.00 11.62
C ASP A 185 -1.16 1.89 10.57
N VAL A 186 -1.11 0.65 11.01
CA VAL A 186 -1.52 -0.53 10.22
C VAL A 186 -2.56 -1.36 10.97
N GLY A 187 -3.41 -2.06 10.22
CA GLY A 187 -4.43 -2.96 10.78
C GLY A 187 -3.86 -4.28 11.29
N ASN A 188 -4.75 -5.27 11.41
CA ASN A 188 -4.42 -6.62 11.84
C ASN A 188 -3.54 -7.36 10.80
N TYR A 189 -2.94 -8.46 11.23
CA TYR A 189 -2.21 -9.40 10.37
C TYR A 189 -1.02 -8.75 9.64
N LEU A 190 -0.35 -7.80 10.28
CA LEU A 190 0.90 -7.24 9.79
C LEU A 190 1.91 -8.37 9.55
N ALA A 191 2.46 -8.45 8.33
CA ALA A 191 3.45 -9.44 7.92
C ALA A 191 2.98 -10.91 7.99
N HIS A 192 1.68 -11.15 7.86
CA HIS A 192 1.15 -12.51 7.86
C HIS A 192 1.78 -13.36 6.74
N CYS A 193 2.28 -14.54 7.10
CA CYS A 193 3.00 -15.46 6.20
C CYS A 193 4.25 -14.87 5.53
N MET A 194 4.85 -13.80 6.09
CA MET A 194 6.07 -13.19 5.58
C MET A 194 7.23 -14.20 5.59
N LYS A 195 7.97 -14.28 4.48
CA LYS A 195 9.12 -15.17 4.32
C LYS A 195 10.46 -14.42 4.37
N GLY A 196 10.45 -13.12 4.11
CA GLY A 196 11.65 -12.28 4.08
C GLY A 196 11.32 -10.82 3.80
N GLY A 197 12.32 -9.95 3.90
CA GLY A 197 12.19 -8.50 3.75
C GLY A 197 12.16 -7.75 5.09
N ILE A 198 11.88 -6.45 5.02
CA ILE A 198 11.84 -5.56 6.19
C ILE A 198 10.53 -4.75 6.16
N ILE A 199 9.80 -4.74 7.26
CA ILE A 199 8.62 -3.89 7.43
C ILE A 199 8.82 -2.99 8.65
N LYS A 200 8.74 -1.68 8.44
CA LYS A 200 8.79 -0.68 9.50
C LYS A 200 7.48 0.11 9.57
N VAL A 201 6.87 0.17 10.75
CA VAL A 201 5.65 0.93 11.03
C VAL A 201 5.95 1.97 12.11
N ASN A 202 5.73 3.24 11.81
CA ASN A 202 5.96 4.33 12.78
C ASN A 202 4.75 4.56 13.71
N GLY A 203 3.56 4.07 13.34
CA GLY A 203 2.36 4.08 14.18
C GLY A 203 2.14 2.75 14.92
N ASN A 204 0.89 2.52 15.28
CA ASN A 204 0.40 1.29 15.90
C ASN A 204 0.19 0.19 14.86
N ALA A 205 0.21 -1.05 15.32
CA ALA A 205 -0.24 -2.21 14.53
C ALA A 205 -1.40 -2.90 15.26
N GLY A 206 -2.28 -3.55 14.49
CA GLY A 206 -3.39 -4.31 15.06
C GLY A 206 -2.97 -5.62 15.73
N ASP A 207 -3.89 -6.57 15.77
CA ASP A 207 -3.66 -7.92 16.26
C ASP A 207 -2.94 -8.81 15.23
N PHE A 208 -2.33 -9.88 15.73
CA PHE A 208 -1.68 -10.94 14.97
C PHE A 208 -0.48 -10.47 14.13
N VAL A 209 0.34 -9.59 14.69
CA VAL A 209 1.60 -9.16 14.07
C VAL A 209 2.54 -10.37 13.92
N GLY A 210 3.01 -10.62 12.70
CA GLY A 210 3.93 -11.71 12.39
C GLY A 210 3.30 -13.10 12.45
N GLU A 211 1.98 -13.22 12.30
CA GLU A 211 1.35 -14.55 12.24
C GLU A 211 1.96 -15.40 11.12
N SER A 212 2.32 -16.64 11.41
CA SER A 212 2.90 -17.58 10.43
C SER A 212 4.15 -17.04 9.72
N MET A 213 4.83 -16.00 10.25
CA MET A 213 6.03 -15.47 9.63
C MET A 213 7.16 -16.50 9.73
N ARG A 214 7.90 -16.67 8.64
CA ARG A 214 9.01 -17.64 8.49
C ARG A 214 10.37 -16.96 8.40
N GLY A 215 10.39 -15.65 8.20
CA GLY A 215 11.61 -14.87 8.05
C GLY A 215 11.30 -13.39 7.84
N GLY A 216 12.36 -12.58 7.80
CA GLY A 216 12.27 -11.13 7.70
C GLY A 216 12.27 -10.43 9.05
N ILE A 217 12.17 -9.10 9.01
CA ILE A 217 12.24 -8.22 10.18
C ILE A 217 11.03 -7.29 10.20
N ILE A 218 10.32 -7.27 11.31
CA ILE A 218 9.23 -6.33 11.58
C ILE A 218 9.69 -5.36 12.67
N THR A 219 9.44 -4.06 12.48
CA THR A 219 9.64 -3.05 13.52
C THR A 219 8.40 -2.17 13.66
N THR A 220 7.88 -2.03 14.87
CA THR A 220 6.79 -1.09 15.18
C THR A 220 7.21 -0.09 16.25
N GLU A 221 6.95 1.19 16.01
CA GLU A 221 7.23 2.25 16.98
C GLU A 221 6.07 2.43 17.99
N GLY A 222 4.82 2.19 17.56
CA GLY A 222 3.62 2.25 18.38
C GLY A 222 3.24 0.92 19.02
N ASP A 223 2.04 0.90 19.60
CA ASP A 223 1.48 -0.24 20.31
C ASP A 223 1.00 -1.32 19.34
N THR A 224 1.00 -2.57 19.81
CA THR A 224 0.49 -3.73 19.06
C THR A 224 -0.47 -4.56 19.89
N GLY A 225 -1.37 -5.28 19.23
CA GLY A 225 -2.25 -6.24 19.90
C GLY A 225 -1.53 -7.56 20.24
N HIS A 226 -2.05 -8.66 19.71
CA HIS A 226 -1.41 -9.97 19.74
C HIS A 226 -0.26 -10.06 18.73
N LEU A 227 0.80 -10.83 19.04
CA LEU A 227 1.89 -11.06 18.09
C LEU A 227 2.50 -12.46 18.18
N GLY A 228 3.13 -12.86 17.08
CA GLY A 228 3.90 -14.10 16.96
C GLY A 228 3.05 -15.37 16.90
N TRP A 229 1.79 -15.30 16.50
CA TRP A 229 0.94 -16.50 16.39
C TRP A 229 1.47 -17.45 15.32
N ASP A 230 1.83 -18.68 15.69
CA ASP A 230 2.47 -19.64 14.78
C ASP A 230 3.74 -19.07 14.11
N MET A 231 4.52 -18.26 14.84
CA MET A 231 5.76 -17.69 14.30
C MET A 231 6.80 -18.81 14.10
N GLN A 232 7.28 -18.93 12.87
CA GLN A 232 8.16 -20.00 12.37
C GLN A 232 9.56 -19.49 11.98
N GLY A 233 9.85 -18.21 12.20
CA GLY A 233 11.17 -17.61 12.00
C GLY A 233 11.14 -16.10 11.89
N GLY A 234 12.32 -15.48 11.74
CA GLY A 234 12.49 -14.03 11.61
C GLY A 234 12.50 -13.29 12.94
N GLU A 235 12.38 -11.96 12.89
CA GLU A 235 12.50 -11.08 14.05
C GLU A 235 11.38 -10.05 14.12
N ILE A 236 10.83 -9.84 15.32
CA ILE A 236 9.86 -8.79 15.63
C ILE A 236 10.47 -7.85 16.66
N HIS A 237 10.52 -6.55 16.34
CA HIS A 237 11.04 -5.49 17.21
C HIS A 237 9.92 -4.51 17.55
N LEU A 238 9.54 -4.44 18.82
CA LEU A 238 8.45 -3.60 19.30
C LEU A 238 8.98 -2.51 20.24
N ASN A 239 8.70 -1.24 19.95
CA ASN A 239 9.06 -0.13 20.84
C ASN A 239 7.87 0.37 21.69
N GLY A 240 6.62 0.19 21.23
CA GLY A 240 5.42 0.43 22.01
C GLY A 240 5.06 -0.73 22.95
N ASP A 241 3.88 -0.67 23.55
CA ASP A 241 3.35 -1.74 24.39
C ASP A 241 2.66 -2.83 23.53
N TYR A 242 2.47 -4.02 24.10
CA TYR A 242 1.81 -5.13 23.42
C TYR A 242 0.72 -5.77 24.29
N GLY A 243 -0.31 -6.33 23.63
CA GLY A 243 -1.39 -7.05 24.31
C GLY A 243 -0.96 -8.43 24.79
N ASN A 244 -0.53 -9.29 23.89
CA ASN A 244 -0.13 -10.66 24.22
C ASN A 244 0.90 -11.20 23.22
N ILE A 245 1.80 -12.06 23.71
CA ILE A 245 2.72 -12.83 22.87
C ILE A 245 2.23 -14.27 22.85
N SER A 246 2.08 -14.81 21.64
CA SER A 246 1.66 -16.19 21.41
C SER A 246 2.48 -17.19 22.23
N ASN A 247 1.81 -18.18 22.79
CA ASN A 247 2.46 -19.36 23.37
C ASN A 247 2.86 -20.41 22.32
N VAL A 248 2.50 -20.18 21.05
CA VAL A 248 2.78 -21.03 19.90
C VAL A 248 3.75 -20.30 18.98
N ILE A 249 5.02 -20.26 19.39
CA ILE A 249 6.15 -19.75 18.61
C ILE A 249 7.10 -20.91 18.42
N ASP A 250 7.25 -21.34 17.17
CA ASP A 250 8.09 -22.45 16.79
C ASP A 250 9.56 -22.01 16.70
N HIS A 251 9.85 -20.92 15.99
CA HIS A 251 11.20 -20.37 15.82
C HIS A 251 11.17 -18.84 15.70
N GLY A 252 12.28 -18.18 16.08
CA GLY A 252 12.50 -16.76 15.83
C GLY A 252 12.63 -15.92 17.11
N LYS A 253 12.74 -14.60 16.92
CA LYS A 253 13.07 -13.68 18.02
C LYS A 253 12.08 -12.54 18.14
N ILE A 254 11.74 -12.21 19.38
CA ILE A 254 10.93 -11.03 19.69
C ILE A 254 11.72 -10.15 20.66
N PHE A 255 11.86 -8.88 20.27
CA PHE A 255 12.47 -7.83 21.06
C PHE A 255 11.41 -6.82 21.47
N HIS A 256 11.40 -6.43 22.75
CA HIS A 256 10.57 -5.35 23.26
C HIS A 256 11.46 -4.28 23.90
N LYS A 257 11.35 -3.04 23.40
CA LYS A 257 12.15 -1.88 23.84
C LYS A 257 13.65 -2.20 23.85
N GLY A 258 14.11 -2.84 22.78
CA GLY A 258 15.51 -3.25 22.56
C GLY A 258 15.97 -4.48 23.37
N LYS A 259 15.12 -5.08 24.19
CA LYS A 259 15.45 -6.28 24.97
C LYS A 259 14.85 -7.53 24.33
N LEU A 260 15.67 -8.56 24.16
CA LEU A 260 15.20 -9.88 23.72
C LEU A 260 14.30 -10.49 24.80
N ILE A 261 13.06 -10.82 24.44
CA ILE A 261 12.06 -11.42 25.35
C ILE A 261 11.57 -12.79 24.89
N VAL A 262 11.75 -13.13 23.61
CA VAL A 262 11.54 -14.49 23.09
C VAL A 262 12.72 -14.84 22.19
N ASP A 263 13.28 -16.03 22.38
CA ASP A 263 14.31 -16.66 21.55
C ASP A 263 13.99 -18.15 21.46
N LYS A 264 13.60 -18.60 20.25
CA LYS A 264 13.17 -19.97 19.95
C LYS A 264 13.94 -20.53 18.76
#